data_AF-A0A941TF20-F1
#
_entry.id   AF-A0A941TF20-F1
#
_cell.length_a   1.000
_cell.length_b   1.000
_cell.length_c   1.000
_cell.angle_alpha   90.00
_cell.angle_beta   90.00
_cell.angle_gamma   90.00
#
_symmetry.space_group_name_H-M   'P 1'
#
loop_
_entity.id
_entity.type
_entity.pdbx_description
1 polymer ?
#
loop_
_entity_poly.entity_id
_entity_poly.type
_entity_poly.pdbx_seq_one_letter_code
_entity_poly.pdbx_strand_id
1 'polypeptide(L)'
;MKGRVPKQGKRSAAAPADAVSPSSPTGGHRLRDWLVGTLGMMAAAPVIGIFTGFLLLFGGIFLGVAWQAAMKPLVDMRQYAGFSASTSGHIVESWAAINFDPASLPAGKLYWDRASKISRCAVVEYNAGDWGTPLRRAFCGMRLQFSDNFRLSDWAEAVQEGIPFTFLRDASGFELQEVRMNRTTLDWISHHPPRDTFMMSKPPPATALAALREQLDLPVDVAVLSWTHAVPDFPLRFDPQRPQEAMPARVVEDSRAWNPTAAVLALLLAIPGFWVWRMGVRVFFPAEPSPLVLWTLTLLPLLALPWWGEMLPKLIARANRDWATIASDMLDDVTRGTRLIASTPDEAEFARGERLVWRLDQGAYAETFGRIRYARPEPPPKSADEAIAALRAQTAAQVRGFDSAQRAALFQRLREQYDANLQNVQRLFTTAAEDTLRDAGVDAAAHKAARKFLFYASGGTYYEDQLDRIEAARDAASAASR
;
A
#
# COMPACT_ATOMS: atom_id res chain seq x y z
N MET A 1 74.72 -21.46 -41.97
CA MET A 1 74.91 -22.72 -41.20
C MET A 1 73.62 -23.52 -41.34
N LYS A 2 73.45 -24.41 -42.33
CA LYS A 2 73.96 -25.79 -42.49
C LYS A 2 73.56 -26.74 -41.34
N GLY A 3 72.78 -27.78 -41.70
CA GLY A 3 72.55 -28.98 -40.89
C GLY A 3 71.24 -29.70 -41.27
N ARG A 4 71.10 -30.23 -42.48
CA ARG A 4 71.26 -31.65 -42.87
C ARG A 4 70.26 -32.64 -42.24
N VAL A 5 69.40 -33.17 -43.10
CA VAL A 5 68.67 -34.45 -42.98
C VAL A 5 69.67 -35.62 -43.04
N PRO A 6 69.33 -36.79 -42.48
CA PRO A 6 69.29 -37.97 -43.35
C PRO A 6 68.12 -38.94 -43.09
N LYS A 7 67.76 -39.63 -44.18
CA LYS A 7 66.84 -40.77 -44.32
C LYS A 7 67.41 -42.04 -43.67
N GLN A 8 66.51 -42.94 -43.26
CA GLN A 8 66.68 -44.38 -43.46
C GLN A 8 65.31 -45.04 -43.63
N GLY A 9 65.22 -46.02 -44.53
CA GLY A 9 63.96 -46.60 -44.97
C GLY A 9 63.93 -48.13 -44.98
N LYS A 10 62.75 -48.62 -45.41
CA LYS A 10 62.41 -49.90 -46.06
C LYS A 10 62.81 -51.24 -45.40
N ARG A 11 61.76 -51.99 -45.03
CA ARG A 11 61.44 -53.40 -45.38
C ARG A 11 60.02 -53.63 -44.87
N SER A 12 58.98 -53.96 -45.65
CA SER A 12 58.71 -55.06 -46.59
C SER A 12 57.40 -55.70 -46.09
N ALA A 13 56.46 -55.88 -47.01
CA ALA A 13 55.14 -56.46 -46.77
C ALA A 13 55.18 -57.98 -46.58
N ALA A 14 54.30 -58.50 -45.72
CA ALA A 14 53.62 -59.79 -45.88
C ALA A 14 52.35 -59.81 -45.00
N ALA A 15 51.19 -59.98 -45.63
CA ALA A 15 49.91 -60.40 -45.01
C ALA A 15 49.98 -61.93 -44.71
N PRO A 16 49.08 -62.58 -43.91
CA PRO A 16 47.66 -62.26 -43.77
C PRO A 16 47.03 -62.36 -42.35
N ALA A 17 45.79 -61.85 -42.32
CA ALA A 17 44.70 -62.00 -41.36
C ALA A 17 44.87 -62.88 -40.11
N ASP A 18 44.69 -62.24 -38.94
CA ASP A 18 43.95 -62.83 -37.83
C ASP A 18 42.98 -61.79 -37.26
N ALA A 19 41.72 -62.18 -37.16
CA ALA A 19 40.66 -61.38 -36.58
C ALA A 19 40.88 -61.25 -35.07
N VAL A 20 41.26 -60.06 -34.61
CA VAL A 20 41.24 -59.72 -33.18
C VAL A 20 40.03 -58.82 -32.93
N SER A 21 39.01 -59.41 -32.32
CA SER A 21 37.85 -58.73 -31.77
C SER A 21 38.26 -57.54 -30.91
N PRO A 22 37.59 -56.36 -31.02
CA PRO A 22 37.84 -55.26 -30.10
C PRO A 22 37.35 -55.66 -28.70
N SER A 23 38.30 -55.84 -27.79
CA SER A 23 38.03 -55.87 -26.36
C SER A 23 37.34 -54.57 -25.96
N SER A 24 36.12 -54.72 -25.43
CA SER A 24 35.30 -53.61 -24.96
C SER A 24 36.03 -52.79 -23.90
N PRO A 25 35.99 -51.45 -23.93
CA PRO A 25 36.44 -50.64 -22.80
C PRO A 25 35.53 -50.94 -21.61
N THR A 26 36.14 -51.42 -20.54
CA THR A 26 35.54 -51.82 -19.27
C THR A 26 34.72 -50.68 -18.65
N GLY A 27 33.47 -50.97 -18.29
CA GLY A 27 32.47 -50.02 -17.77
C GLY A 27 32.79 -49.35 -16.42
N GLY A 28 33.96 -49.58 -15.83
CA GLY A 28 34.38 -48.99 -14.55
C GLY A 28 34.72 -47.50 -14.62
N HIS A 29 35.25 -47.01 -15.76
CA HIS A 29 35.58 -45.59 -15.92
C HIS A 29 34.35 -44.72 -16.17
N ARG A 30 33.36 -45.21 -16.93
CA ARG A 30 32.09 -44.49 -17.15
C ARG A 30 31.26 -44.34 -15.88
N LEU A 31 31.25 -45.34 -14.99
CA LEU A 31 30.51 -45.26 -13.74
C LEU A 31 31.17 -44.27 -12.77
N ARG A 32 32.50 -44.21 -12.75
CA ARG A 32 33.27 -43.27 -11.92
C ARG A 32 33.15 -41.84 -12.44
N ASP A 33 33.19 -41.61 -13.75
CA ASP A 33 32.97 -40.28 -14.35
C ASP A 33 31.51 -39.83 -14.20
N TRP A 34 30.55 -40.76 -14.28
CA TRP A 34 29.15 -40.50 -13.97
C TRP A 34 28.93 -40.20 -12.48
N LEU A 35 29.53 -40.97 -11.56
CA LEU A 35 29.44 -40.72 -10.12
C LEU A 35 30.12 -39.42 -9.70
N VAL A 36 31.28 -39.08 -10.27
CA VAL A 36 31.98 -37.80 -10.00
C VAL A 36 31.22 -36.63 -10.63
N GLY A 37 30.64 -36.78 -11.82
CA GLY A 37 29.74 -35.78 -12.43
C GLY A 37 28.44 -35.58 -11.64
N THR A 38 27.90 -36.65 -11.06
CA THR A 38 26.63 -36.63 -10.30
C THR A 38 26.85 -36.13 -8.86
N LEU A 39 27.96 -36.47 -8.21
CA LEU A 39 28.36 -35.94 -6.89
C LEU A 39 28.84 -34.49 -6.96
N GLY A 40 29.56 -34.10 -8.02
CA GLY A 40 29.88 -32.70 -8.31
C GLY A 40 28.63 -31.86 -8.56
N MET A 41 27.61 -32.43 -9.20
CA MET A 41 26.31 -31.78 -9.39
C MET A 41 25.42 -31.78 -8.15
N MET A 42 25.54 -32.72 -7.20
CA MET A 42 24.82 -32.62 -5.91
C MET A 42 25.41 -31.54 -5.00
N ALA A 43 26.73 -31.32 -5.05
CA ALA A 43 27.36 -30.19 -4.34
C ALA A 43 27.07 -28.83 -5.03
N ALA A 44 26.89 -28.83 -6.35
CA ALA A 44 26.55 -27.63 -7.13
C ALA A 44 25.04 -27.42 -7.35
N ALA A 45 24.17 -28.36 -6.98
CA ALA A 45 22.71 -28.27 -7.17
C ALA A 45 22.10 -27.00 -6.55
N PRO A 46 22.55 -26.51 -5.38
CA PRO A 46 22.10 -25.23 -4.86
C PRO A 46 22.55 -24.07 -5.75
N VAL A 47 23.80 -24.08 -6.24
CA VAL A 47 24.39 -22.98 -7.04
C VAL A 47 23.85 -22.95 -8.46
N ILE A 48 23.70 -24.11 -9.11
CA ILE A 48 23.06 -24.25 -10.43
C ILE A 48 21.58 -23.90 -10.32
N GLY A 49 20.90 -24.32 -9.25
CA GLY A 49 19.52 -23.92 -8.97
C GLY A 49 19.36 -22.41 -8.75
N ILE A 50 20.29 -21.79 -8.01
CA ILE A 50 20.31 -20.33 -7.79
C ILE A 50 20.59 -19.58 -9.09
N PHE A 51 21.59 -20.00 -9.87
CA PHE A 51 21.95 -19.34 -11.13
C PHE A 51 20.85 -19.50 -12.19
N THR A 52 20.25 -20.69 -12.28
CA THR A 52 19.12 -20.96 -13.17
C THR A 52 17.88 -20.18 -12.75
N GLY A 53 17.57 -20.17 -11.45
CA GLY A 53 16.48 -19.38 -10.88
C GLY A 53 16.67 -17.88 -11.14
N PHE A 54 17.90 -17.38 -11.03
CA PHE A 54 18.26 -16.00 -11.37
C PHE A 54 18.01 -15.68 -12.85
N LEU A 55 18.48 -16.52 -13.78
CA LEU A 55 18.25 -16.32 -15.21
C LEU A 55 16.76 -16.36 -15.56
N LEU A 56 16.03 -17.34 -15.04
CA LEU A 56 14.58 -17.43 -15.26
C LEU A 56 13.84 -16.24 -14.66
N LEU A 57 14.22 -15.78 -13.48
CA LEU A 57 13.61 -14.61 -12.84
C LEU A 57 13.83 -13.33 -13.66
N PHE A 58 15.07 -13.00 -14.00
CA PHE A 58 15.38 -11.77 -14.72
C PHE A 58 14.88 -11.80 -16.17
N GLY A 59 15.01 -12.94 -16.85
CA GLY A 59 14.36 -13.14 -18.15
C GLY A 59 12.85 -12.95 -18.04
N GLY A 60 12.26 -13.48 -16.95
CA GLY A 60 10.89 -13.30 -16.53
C GLY A 60 10.45 -11.83 -16.45
N ILE A 61 11.19 -11.07 -15.63
CA ILE A 61 10.93 -9.64 -15.38
C ILE A 61 11.06 -8.84 -16.67
N PHE A 62 12.14 -9.01 -17.45
CA PHE A 62 12.34 -8.26 -18.69
C PHE A 62 11.23 -8.48 -19.71
N LEU A 63 10.80 -9.73 -19.88
CA LEU A 63 9.69 -10.07 -20.76
C LEU A 63 8.35 -9.51 -20.22
N GLY A 64 8.14 -9.53 -18.91
CA GLY A 64 6.97 -8.92 -18.27
C GLY A 64 6.91 -7.41 -18.48
N VAL A 65 8.03 -6.70 -18.27
CA VAL A 65 8.16 -5.25 -18.52
C VAL A 65 7.90 -4.95 -20.00
N ALA A 66 8.52 -5.73 -20.90
CA ALA A 66 8.33 -5.55 -22.33
C ALA A 66 6.86 -5.75 -22.77
N TRP A 67 6.19 -6.76 -22.22
CA TRP A 67 4.76 -6.97 -22.44
C TRP A 67 3.93 -5.76 -21.98
N GLN A 68 4.21 -5.24 -20.78
CA GLN A 68 3.50 -4.08 -20.24
C GLN A 68 3.76 -2.80 -21.05
N ALA A 69 4.96 -2.62 -21.60
CA ALA A 69 5.32 -1.42 -22.36
C ALA A 69 4.81 -1.44 -23.81
N ALA A 70 4.69 -2.61 -24.46
CA ALA A 70 4.29 -2.69 -25.87
C ALA A 70 2.92 -3.33 -26.10
N MET A 71 2.61 -4.45 -25.46
CA MET A 71 1.42 -5.24 -25.80
C MET A 71 0.20 -4.82 -25.00
N LYS A 72 0.35 -4.52 -23.70
CA LYS A 72 -0.75 -4.02 -22.88
C LYS A 72 -1.41 -2.76 -23.45
N PRO A 73 -0.67 -1.73 -23.92
CA PRO A 73 -1.30 -0.56 -24.54
C PRO A 73 -2.10 -0.92 -25.80
N LEU A 74 -1.63 -1.86 -26.63
CA LEU A 74 -2.40 -2.30 -27.81
C LEU A 74 -3.71 -3.01 -27.43
N VAL A 75 -3.68 -3.81 -26.36
CA VAL A 75 -4.87 -4.48 -25.82
C VAL A 75 -5.83 -3.44 -25.25
N ASP A 76 -5.33 -2.54 -24.42
CA ASP A 76 -6.11 -1.47 -23.78
C ASP A 76 -6.72 -0.53 -24.85
N MET A 77 -5.96 -0.12 -25.88
CA MET A 77 -6.45 0.67 -27.01
C MET A 77 -7.65 0.02 -27.70
N ARG A 78 -7.59 -1.30 -27.94
CA ARG A 78 -8.69 -2.05 -28.55
C ARG A 78 -9.88 -2.18 -27.60
N GLN A 79 -9.62 -2.49 -26.33
CA GLN A 79 -10.65 -2.62 -25.30
C GLN A 79 -11.45 -1.33 -25.13
N TYR A 80 -10.76 -0.18 -25.14
CA TYR A 80 -11.35 1.14 -24.90
C TYR A 80 -11.72 1.90 -26.19
N ALA A 81 -11.59 1.28 -27.37
CA ALA A 81 -12.00 1.89 -28.64
C ALA A 81 -13.50 2.23 -28.66
N GLY A 82 -14.35 1.38 -28.05
CA GLY A 82 -15.80 1.58 -27.97
C GLY A 82 -16.26 2.62 -26.95
N PHE A 83 -15.37 3.11 -26.08
CA PHE A 83 -15.72 3.99 -24.96
C PHE A 83 -15.95 5.42 -25.43
N SER A 84 -17.11 5.68 -26.02
CA SER A 84 -17.45 6.94 -26.70
C SER A 84 -18.34 7.86 -25.88
N ALA A 85 -19.13 7.31 -24.96
CA ALA A 85 -20.02 8.09 -24.09
C ALA A 85 -19.30 8.52 -22.80
N SER A 86 -19.80 9.59 -22.18
CA SER A 86 -19.29 10.12 -20.92
C SER A 86 -20.40 10.34 -19.91
N THR A 87 -20.08 10.21 -18.63
CA THR A 87 -20.95 10.55 -17.50
C THR A 87 -20.10 11.09 -16.34
N SER A 88 -20.76 11.71 -15.36
CA SER A 88 -20.16 11.97 -14.06
C SER A 88 -20.29 10.72 -13.18
N GLY A 89 -19.25 10.42 -12.41
CA GLY A 89 -19.27 9.43 -11.33
C GLY A 89 -19.10 10.11 -9.98
N HIS A 90 -19.79 9.58 -8.97
CA HIS A 90 -19.68 10.01 -7.58
C HIS A 90 -19.39 8.81 -6.67
N ILE A 91 -18.59 9.04 -5.63
CA ILE A 91 -18.17 7.97 -4.71
C ILE A 91 -19.27 7.73 -3.68
N VAL A 92 -19.74 6.48 -3.62
CA VAL A 92 -20.79 6.05 -2.67
C VAL A 92 -20.27 5.10 -1.59
N GLU A 93 -19.13 4.46 -1.82
CA GLU A 93 -18.37 3.73 -0.79
C GLU A 93 -16.88 3.88 -1.02
N SER A 94 -16.09 3.82 0.04
CA SER A 94 -14.63 3.97 0.00
C SER A 94 -13.99 3.29 1.20
N TRP A 95 -12.92 2.55 0.98
CA TRP A 95 -12.14 1.94 2.06
C TRP A 95 -10.68 1.73 1.67
N ALA A 96 -9.84 1.55 2.67
CA ALA A 96 -8.49 1.06 2.50
C ALA A 96 -8.45 -0.46 2.72
N ALA A 97 -8.07 -1.20 1.69
CA ALA A 97 -7.93 -2.65 1.71
C ALA A 97 -6.52 -3.04 2.18
N ILE A 98 -6.38 -3.60 3.38
CA ILE A 98 -5.09 -4.11 3.88
C ILE A 98 -5.01 -5.61 3.62
N ASN A 99 -4.04 -6.01 2.80
CA ASN A 99 -3.72 -7.39 2.51
C ASN A 99 -2.45 -7.82 3.25
N PHE A 100 -2.60 -8.78 4.13
CA PHE A 100 -1.53 -9.39 4.90
C PHE A 100 -1.77 -10.88 5.03
N ASP A 101 -0.75 -11.69 4.73
CA ASP A 101 -0.75 -13.13 5.01
C ASP A 101 0.19 -13.42 6.19
N PRO A 102 -0.32 -13.74 7.38
CA PRO A 102 0.53 -14.09 8.51
C PRO A 102 1.46 -15.28 8.24
N ALA A 103 1.10 -16.19 7.33
CA ALA A 103 1.93 -17.34 6.99
C ALA A 103 3.18 -16.96 6.18
N SER A 104 3.25 -15.74 5.65
CA SER A 104 4.43 -15.23 4.95
C SER A 104 5.46 -14.62 5.88
N LEU A 105 5.16 -14.40 7.17
CA LEU A 105 6.13 -13.88 8.12
C LEU A 105 7.13 -14.98 8.56
N PRO A 106 8.43 -14.67 8.63
CA PRO A 106 9.39 -15.55 9.28
C PRO A 106 9.07 -15.71 10.77
N ALA A 107 9.39 -16.88 11.32
CA ALA A 107 9.09 -17.22 12.70
C ALA A 107 9.66 -16.18 13.68
N GLY A 108 8.82 -15.74 14.63
CA GLY A 108 9.19 -14.77 15.66
C GLY A 108 9.32 -13.33 15.19
N LYS A 109 8.90 -13.00 13.95
CA LYS A 109 8.91 -11.62 13.43
C LYS A 109 7.55 -10.94 13.60
N LEU A 110 7.58 -9.63 13.83
CA LEU A 110 6.40 -8.80 14.09
C LEU A 110 6.16 -7.70 13.04
N TYR A 111 6.93 -7.67 11.95
CA TYR A 111 6.84 -6.63 10.90
C TYR A 111 5.68 -6.82 9.93
N TRP A 112 4.49 -7.09 10.46
CA TRP A 112 3.28 -7.25 9.66
C TRP A 112 3.01 -6.03 8.78
N ASP A 113 3.32 -4.83 9.28
CA ASP A 113 3.18 -3.56 8.60
C ASP A 113 3.92 -3.57 7.25
N ARG A 114 5.22 -3.90 7.25
CA ARG A 114 6.05 -3.93 6.03
C ARG A 114 5.71 -5.10 5.12
N ALA A 115 5.20 -6.18 5.68
CA ALA A 115 4.72 -7.35 4.94
C ALA A 115 3.31 -7.13 4.37
N SER A 116 2.63 -6.05 4.76
CA SER A 116 1.29 -5.73 4.28
C SER A 116 1.34 -4.87 3.03
N LYS A 117 0.36 -5.08 2.16
CA LYS A 117 0.06 -4.21 1.03
C LYS A 117 -1.27 -3.52 1.28
N ILE A 118 -1.38 -2.25 0.94
CA ILE A 118 -2.60 -1.47 1.08
C ILE A 118 -3.08 -0.95 -0.27
N SER A 119 -4.37 -1.12 -0.55
CA SER A 119 -5.02 -0.67 -1.78
C SER A 119 -6.16 0.29 -1.44
N ARG A 120 -6.38 1.30 -2.28
CA ARG A 120 -7.54 2.20 -2.19
C ARG A 120 -8.69 1.61 -2.95
N CYS A 121 -9.83 1.39 -2.35
CA CYS A 121 -11.00 0.90 -3.08
C CYS A 121 -12.16 1.88 -2.92
N ALA A 122 -12.81 2.21 -4.03
CA ALA A 122 -14.01 3.04 -4.05
C ALA A 122 -15.09 2.40 -4.92
N VAL A 123 -16.34 2.45 -4.47
CA VAL A 123 -17.51 2.18 -5.29
C VAL A 123 -18.04 3.51 -5.80
N VAL A 124 -18.18 3.58 -7.11
CA VAL A 124 -18.59 4.77 -7.84
C VAL A 124 -19.93 4.49 -8.46
N GLU A 125 -20.87 5.39 -8.22
CA GLU A 125 -22.19 5.36 -8.80
C GLU A 125 -22.29 6.41 -9.93
N TYR A 126 -22.96 6.03 -11.02
CA TYR A 126 -23.09 6.87 -12.22
C TYR A 126 -24.33 6.51 -13.02
N ASN A 127 -24.82 7.45 -13.83
CA ASN A 127 -25.98 7.26 -14.67
C ASN A 127 -25.57 7.02 -16.13
N ALA A 128 -25.87 5.85 -16.66
CA ALA A 128 -25.70 5.57 -18.08
C ALA A 128 -26.99 5.94 -18.84
N GLY A 129 -27.22 7.24 -19.03
CA GLY A 129 -28.39 7.80 -19.72
C GLY A 129 -29.45 8.39 -18.76
N ASP A 130 -30.45 9.05 -19.34
CA ASP A 130 -31.36 9.95 -18.62
C ASP A 130 -32.46 9.25 -17.80
N TRP A 131 -32.70 7.95 -18.01
CA TRP A 131 -33.87 7.23 -17.47
C TRP A 131 -33.57 5.87 -16.82
N GLY A 132 -32.29 5.56 -16.60
CA GLY A 132 -31.85 4.28 -16.02
C GLY A 132 -31.65 4.33 -14.50
N THR A 133 -31.67 3.17 -13.85
CA THR A 133 -31.17 3.04 -12.47
C THR A 133 -29.68 3.34 -12.42
N PRO A 134 -29.19 4.06 -11.38
CA PRO A 134 -27.76 4.29 -11.23
C PRO A 134 -26.97 2.98 -11.25
N LEU A 135 -25.92 2.95 -12.05
CA LEU A 135 -25.00 1.83 -12.15
C LEU A 135 -23.86 2.03 -11.15
N ARG A 136 -23.29 0.92 -10.68
CA ARG A 136 -22.18 0.94 -9.72
C ARG A 136 -21.00 0.14 -10.23
N ARG A 137 -19.81 0.67 -9.97
CA ARG A 137 -18.55 -0.01 -10.29
C ARG A 137 -17.53 0.26 -9.21
N ALA A 138 -16.77 -0.78 -8.86
CA ALA A 138 -15.67 -0.63 -7.93
C ALA A 138 -14.36 -0.43 -8.65
N PHE A 139 -13.52 0.40 -8.05
CA PHE A 139 -12.18 0.70 -8.49
C PHE A 139 -11.23 0.54 -7.32
N CYS A 140 -10.30 -0.39 -7.42
CA CYS A 140 -9.20 -0.55 -6.49
C CYS A 140 -7.90 -0.06 -7.14
N GLY A 141 -7.28 0.95 -6.54
CA GLY A 141 -6.00 1.51 -6.95
C GLY A 141 -4.83 0.58 -6.66
N MET A 142 -3.63 1.08 -6.92
CA MET A 142 -2.42 0.29 -6.78
C MET A 142 -2.17 -0.16 -5.33
N ARG A 143 -1.53 -1.31 -5.22
CA ARG A 143 -1.11 -1.91 -3.96
C ARG A 143 0.21 -1.28 -3.51
N LEU A 144 0.15 -0.46 -2.49
CA LEU A 144 1.32 0.20 -1.91
C LEU A 144 1.82 -0.62 -0.72
N GLN A 145 3.12 -0.57 -0.44
CA GLN A 145 3.63 -1.12 0.81
C GLN A 145 3.09 -0.29 1.98
N PHE A 146 2.52 -0.97 2.98
CA PHE A 146 2.10 -0.32 4.21
C PHE A 146 3.33 -0.04 5.07
N SER A 147 3.36 1.11 5.76
CA SER A 147 4.51 1.52 6.55
C SER A 147 4.08 2.26 7.80
N ASP A 148 4.90 2.28 8.84
CA ASP A 148 4.54 2.90 10.13
C ASP A 148 4.31 4.42 10.08
N ASN A 149 4.79 5.11 9.05
CA ASN A 149 4.57 6.56 8.86
C ASN A 149 3.36 6.86 7.98
N PHE A 150 2.65 5.83 7.56
CA PHE A 150 1.53 5.96 6.65
C PHE A 150 0.30 6.48 7.40
N ARG A 151 -0.34 7.54 6.88
CA ARG A 151 -1.62 8.03 7.38
C ARG A 151 -2.69 7.90 6.30
N LEU A 152 -3.86 7.40 6.68
CA LEU A 152 -5.00 7.32 5.76
C LEU A 152 -5.51 8.70 5.33
N SER A 153 -5.36 9.72 6.16
CA SER A 153 -5.67 11.11 5.82
C SER A 153 -4.83 11.63 4.65
N ASP A 154 -3.60 11.19 4.49
CA ASP A 154 -2.70 11.68 3.46
C ASP A 154 -3.12 11.19 2.05
N TRP A 155 -4.12 10.31 1.97
CA TRP A 155 -4.59 9.74 0.71
C TRP A 155 -5.46 10.66 -0.14
N ALA A 156 -6.01 11.72 0.45
CA ALA A 156 -6.84 12.68 -0.29
C ALA A 156 -6.05 13.42 -1.39
N GLU A 157 -4.74 13.59 -1.24
CA GLU A 157 -3.91 14.35 -2.19
C GLU A 157 -3.38 13.49 -3.36
N ALA A 158 -3.36 12.16 -3.19
CA ALA A 158 -2.78 11.26 -4.18
C ALA A 158 -3.80 10.89 -5.27
N VAL A 159 -4.02 11.72 -6.29
CA VAL A 159 -4.89 11.37 -7.43
C VAL A 159 -4.28 10.20 -8.22
N GLN A 160 -4.86 8.99 -8.13
CA GLN A 160 -4.47 7.86 -8.98
C GLN A 160 -5.36 7.82 -10.21
N GLU A 161 -4.74 7.83 -11.40
CA GLU A 161 -5.39 7.48 -12.66
C GLU A 161 -6.73 8.24 -12.93
N GLY A 162 -6.90 9.44 -12.35
CA GLY A 162 -8.08 10.27 -12.50
C GLY A 162 -9.27 9.94 -11.58
N ILE A 163 -9.10 9.07 -10.58
CA ILE A 163 -10.09 8.87 -9.50
C ILE A 163 -9.66 9.69 -8.28
N PRO A 164 -10.44 10.70 -7.85
CA PRO A 164 -10.24 11.30 -6.54
C PRO A 164 -10.52 10.24 -5.47
N PHE A 165 -9.65 10.06 -4.47
CA PHE A 165 -9.95 9.17 -3.35
C PHE A 165 -10.21 10.00 -2.10
N THR A 166 -11.27 9.64 -1.39
CA THR A 166 -11.72 10.27 -0.15
C THR A 166 -12.57 9.27 0.58
N PHE A 167 -12.61 9.37 1.90
CA PHE A 167 -13.54 8.58 2.68
C PHE A 167 -14.94 9.20 2.64
N LEU A 168 -15.97 8.37 2.83
CA LEU A 168 -17.32 8.87 3.08
C LEU A 168 -17.33 9.77 4.32
N ARG A 169 -18.19 10.78 4.32
CA ARG A 169 -18.28 11.75 5.41
C ARG A 169 -19.45 11.44 6.34
N ASP A 170 -19.26 11.69 7.61
CA ASP A 170 -20.32 11.66 8.62
C ASP A 170 -21.17 12.94 8.58
N ALA A 171 -22.12 13.06 9.53
CA ALA A 171 -22.98 14.24 9.66
C ALA A 171 -22.21 15.53 10.03
N SER A 172 -21.04 15.41 10.65
CA SER A 172 -20.14 16.53 10.97
C SER A 172 -19.36 17.01 9.72
N GLY A 173 -19.44 16.24 8.64
CA GLY A 173 -18.68 16.44 7.42
C GLY A 173 -17.25 15.92 7.52
N PHE A 174 -16.95 15.02 8.46
CA PHE A 174 -15.63 14.41 8.64
C PHE A 174 -15.56 13.03 7.98
N GLU A 175 -14.41 12.75 7.39
CA GLU A 175 -14.09 11.46 6.79
C GLU A 175 -14.17 10.31 7.81
N LEU A 176 -14.99 9.31 7.49
CA LEU A 176 -15.09 8.03 8.19
C LEU A 176 -14.05 7.08 7.61
N GLN A 177 -12.85 7.10 8.19
CA GLN A 177 -11.78 6.21 7.78
C GLN A 177 -12.21 4.75 7.99
N GLU A 178 -12.30 4.02 6.89
CA GLU A 178 -12.68 2.60 6.87
C GLU A 178 -11.52 1.77 6.32
N VAL A 179 -11.13 0.75 7.10
CA VAL A 179 -10.17 -0.27 6.68
C VAL A 179 -10.90 -1.60 6.56
N ARG A 180 -10.69 -2.30 5.44
CA ARG A 180 -11.16 -3.67 5.24
C ARG A 180 -9.98 -4.61 5.12
N MET A 181 -10.07 -5.78 5.75
CA MET A 181 -9.05 -6.82 5.70
C MET A 181 -9.69 -8.20 5.78
N ASN A 182 -8.92 -9.25 5.48
CA ASN A 182 -9.41 -10.60 5.73
C ASN A 182 -9.43 -10.92 7.25
N ARG A 183 -10.22 -11.91 7.63
CA ARG A 183 -10.36 -12.32 9.04
C ARG A 183 -9.06 -12.81 9.65
N THR A 184 -8.25 -13.55 8.90
CA THR A 184 -6.95 -14.06 9.35
C THR A 184 -5.98 -12.93 9.73
N THR A 185 -5.97 -11.85 8.96
CA THR A 185 -5.23 -10.62 9.24
C THR A 185 -5.71 -10.00 10.53
N LEU A 186 -7.04 -9.78 10.66
CA LEU A 186 -7.63 -9.17 11.84
C LEU A 186 -7.35 -9.99 13.10
N ASP A 187 -7.54 -11.31 13.04
CA ASP A 187 -7.26 -12.22 14.14
C ASP A 187 -5.78 -12.16 14.55
N TRP A 188 -4.86 -12.09 13.59
CA TRP A 188 -3.44 -11.98 13.90
C TRP A 188 -3.09 -10.67 14.61
N ILE A 189 -3.48 -9.51 14.05
CA ILE A 189 -3.15 -8.20 14.62
C ILE A 189 -3.85 -7.95 15.97
N SER A 190 -4.96 -8.66 16.23
CA SER A 190 -5.68 -8.58 17.51
C SER A 190 -4.95 -9.27 18.65
N HIS A 191 -4.05 -10.22 18.37
CA HIS A 191 -3.40 -11.05 19.40
C HIS A 191 -1.88 -10.89 19.48
N HIS A 192 -1.26 -10.18 18.53
CA HIS A 192 0.18 -9.97 18.50
C HIS A 192 0.54 -8.54 18.88
N PRO A 193 1.66 -8.31 19.58
CA PRO A 193 2.11 -6.97 19.91
C PRO A 193 2.56 -6.20 18.65
N PRO A 194 2.52 -4.85 18.67
CA PRO A 194 3.08 -4.06 17.60
C PRO A 194 4.60 -4.26 17.49
N ARG A 195 5.13 -4.01 16.28
CA ARG A 195 6.57 -4.10 15.98
C ARG A 195 7.40 -3.08 16.77
N ASP A 196 6.91 -1.85 16.82
CA ASP A 196 7.54 -0.71 17.45
C ASP A 196 6.51 0.02 18.30
N THR A 197 6.95 0.52 19.45
CA THR A 197 6.14 1.27 20.43
C THR A 197 6.78 2.61 20.78
N PHE A 198 7.93 2.95 20.19
CA PHE A 198 8.74 4.11 20.56
C PHE A 198 7.99 5.44 20.41
N MET A 199 7.19 5.58 19.35
CA MET A 199 6.41 6.79 19.04
C MET A 199 4.94 6.69 19.49
N MET A 200 4.57 5.67 20.27
CA MET A 200 3.19 5.44 20.70
C MET A 200 2.89 6.03 22.08
N SER A 201 1.62 5.94 22.45
CA SER A 201 1.09 6.37 23.73
C SER A 201 1.71 5.62 24.91
N LYS A 202 1.50 6.16 26.11
CA LYS A 202 1.95 5.54 27.37
C LYS A 202 0.74 5.17 28.25
N PRO A 203 0.61 3.90 28.68
CA PRO A 203 1.42 2.74 28.29
C PRO A 203 1.21 2.37 26.82
N PRO A 204 2.20 1.70 26.18
CA PRO A 204 2.10 1.36 24.77
C PRO A 204 0.97 0.36 24.50
N PRO A 205 0.38 0.40 23.29
CA PRO A 205 -0.64 -0.56 22.87
C PRO A 205 -0.16 -2.02 23.01
N ALA A 206 -1.00 -2.86 23.61
CA ALA A 206 -0.69 -4.27 23.82
C ALA A 206 -0.77 -5.10 22.52
N THR A 207 -1.49 -4.62 21.51
CA THR A 207 -1.75 -5.35 20.26
C THR A 207 -1.50 -4.48 19.04
N ALA A 208 -1.15 -5.09 17.92
CA ALA A 208 -0.97 -4.42 16.64
C ALA A 208 -2.25 -3.75 16.16
N LEU A 209 -3.43 -4.31 16.48
CA LEU A 209 -4.72 -3.67 16.22
C LEU A 209 -4.90 -2.39 17.05
N ALA A 210 -4.53 -2.41 18.34
CA ALA A 210 -4.62 -1.21 19.18
C ALA A 210 -3.64 -0.13 18.71
N ALA A 211 -2.43 -0.53 18.28
CA ALA A 211 -1.46 0.37 17.66
C ALA A 211 -1.97 0.97 16.34
N LEU A 212 -2.54 0.15 15.45
CA LEU A 212 -3.17 0.64 14.22
C LEU A 212 -4.31 1.62 14.52
N ARG A 213 -5.11 1.33 15.55
CA ARG A 213 -6.19 2.22 15.96
C ARG A 213 -5.67 3.57 16.41
N GLU A 214 -4.62 3.59 17.22
CA GLU A 214 -3.99 4.82 17.70
C GLU A 214 -3.34 5.62 16.57
N GLN A 215 -2.64 4.95 15.64
CA GLN A 215 -2.02 5.60 14.48
C GLN A 215 -3.03 6.32 13.58
N LEU A 216 -4.26 5.79 13.49
CA LEU A 216 -5.34 6.34 12.67
C LEU A 216 -6.28 7.28 13.44
N ASP A 217 -6.17 7.34 14.77
CA ASP A 217 -6.97 8.24 15.61
C ASP A 217 -6.39 9.67 15.60
N LEU A 218 -6.48 10.33 14.45
CA LEU A 218 -6.00 11.69 14.19
C LEU A 218 -7.17 12.65 13.89
N PRO A 219 -8.07 12.89 14.84
CA PRO A 219 -9.36 13.55 14.57
C PRO A 219 -9.21 15.00 14.08
N VAL A 220 -8.18 15.73 14.51
CA VAL A 220 -7.96 17.12 14.02
C VAL A 220 -7.49 17.12 12.57
N ASP A 221 -6.55 16.25 12.22
CA ASP A 221 -6.03 16.13 10.86
C ASP A 221 -7.16 15.73 9.90
N VAL A 222 -7.98 14.76 10.31
CA VAL A 222 -9.19 14.32 9.59
C VAL A 222 -10.19 15.48 9.42
N ALA A 223 -10.50 16.21 10.49
CA ALA A 223 -11.44 17.31 10.45
C ALA A 223 -10.98 18.43 9.51
N VAL A 224 -9.70 18.83 9.61
CA VAL A 224 -9.10 19.86 8.76
C VAL A 224 -9.15 19.43 7.30
N LEU A 225 -8.69 18.21 6.99
CA LEU A 225 -8.71 17.68 5.63
C LEU A 225 -10.13 17.67 5.06
N SER A 226 -11.09 17.13 5.81
CA SER A 226 -12.46 16.96 5.37
C SER A 226 -13.17 18.29 5.11
N TRP A 227 -12.91 19.32 5.92
CA TRP A 227 -13.56 20.62 5.76
C TRP A 227 -12.93 21.48 4.65
N THR A 228 -11.63 21.33 4.41
CA THR A 228 -10.88 22.09 3.39
C THR A 228 -10.95 21.50 2.00
N HIS A 229 -11.10 20.17 1.89
CA HIS A 229 -11.18 19.48 0.60
C HIS A 229 -12.64 19.20 0.25
N ALA A 230 -13.02 19.43 -1.00
CA ALA A 230 -14.27 18.95 -1.56
C ALA A 230 -14.04 17.61 -2.27
N VAL A 231 -15.07 16.78 -2.36
CA VAL A 231 -15.07 15.57 -3.20
C VAL A 231 -15.77 15.93 -4.49
N PRO A 232 -15.03 16.22 -5.58
CA PRO A 232 -15.68 16.50 -6.84
C PRO A 232 -16.16 15.20 -7.47
N ASP A 233 -17.33 15.29 -8.08
CA ASP A 233 -17.72 14.48 -9.22
C ASP A 233 -16.59 14.39 -10.24
N PHE A 234 -16.39 13.22 -10.84
CA PHE A 234 -15.29 13.00 -11.78
C PHE A 234 -15.75 12.30 -13.06
N PRO A 235 -15.10 12.58 -14.20
CA PRO A 235 -15.57 12.09 -15.48
C PRO A 235 -15.27 10.60 -15.66
N LEU A 236 -16.29 9.86 -16.08
CA LEU A 236 -16.21 8.48 -16.53
C LEU A 236 -16.47 8.40 -18.04
N ARG A 237 -15.88 7.40 -18.68
CA ARG A 237 -16.13 7.00 -20.07
C ARG A 237 -16.68 5.58 -20.08
N PHE A 238 -17.59 5.29 -20.99
CA PHE A 238 -18.13 3.94 -21.15
C PHE A 238 -18.48 3.63 -22.60
N ASP A 239 -18.54 2.33 -22.89
CA ASP A 239 -19.09 1.80 -24.14
C ASP A 239 -20.63 1.79 -24.03
N PRO A 240 -21.37 2.47 -24.92
CA PRO A 240 -22.84 2.48 -24.88
C PRO A 240 -23.48 1.09 -24.94
N GLN A 241 -22.79 0.09 -25.51
CA GLN A 241 -23.27 -1.30 -25.54
C GLN A 241 -23.02 -2.04 -24.23
N ARG A 242 -22.09 -1.56 -23.40
CA ARG A 242 -21.69 -2.15 -22.11
C ARG A 242 -21.52 -1.05 -21.06
N PRO A 243 -22.59 -0.33 -20.71
CA PRO A 243 -22.51 0.82 -19.80
C PRO A 243 -21.99 0.47 -18.40
N GLN A 244 -22.17 -0.78 -17.96
CA GLN A 244 -21.64 -1.31 -16.70
C GLN A 244 -20.10 -1.37 -16.62
N GLU A 245 -19.42 -1.22 -17.76
CA GLU A 245 -17.97 -1.27 -17.88
C GLU A 245 -17.27 0.10 -17.80
N ALA A 246 -17.95 1.13 -17.28
CA ALA A 246 -17.40 2.48 -17.21
C ALA A 246 -16.00 2.55 -16.57
N MET A 247 -15.14 3.42 -17.07
CA MET A 247 -13.78 3.62 -16.56
C MET A 247 -13.52 5.11 -16.37
N PRO A 248 -12.59 5.53 -15.49
CA PRO A 248 -12.21 6.93 -15.38
C PRO A 248 -11.76 7.47 -16.74
N ALA A 249 -12.19 8.69 -17.08
CA ALA A 249 -11.91 9.26 -18.40
C ALA A 249 -10.41 9.31 -18.69
N ARG A 250 -9.60 9.65 -17.67
CA ARG A 250 -8.15 9.68 -17.77
C ARG A 250 -7.54 8.34 -18.14
N VAL A 251 -8.01 7.22 -17.56
CA VAL A 251 -7.55 5.86 -17.93
C VAL A 251 -7.84 5.56 -19.40
N VAL A 252 -9.02 5.93 -19.88
CA VAL A 252 -9.44 5.71 -21.27
C VAL A 252 -8.67 6.61 -22.25
N GLU A 253 -8.33 7.82 -21.84
CA GLU A 253 -7.56 8.77 -22.64
C GLU A 253 -6.08 8.39 -22.68
N ASP A 254 -5.48 8.05 -21.54
CA ASP A 254 -4.09 7.59 -21.42
C ASP A 254 -3.87 6.27 -22.20
N SER A 255 -4.84 5.36 -22.17
CA SER A 255 -4.77 4.11 -22.94
C SER A 255 -4.90 4.30 -24.45
N ARG A 256 -5.46 5.42 -24.94
CA ARG A 256 -5.49 5.75 -26.37
C ARG A 256 -4.19 6.38 -26.87
N ALA A 257 -3.37 6.94 -25.97
CA ALA A 257 -2.12 7.59 -26.31
C ALA A 257 -1.01 6.55 -26.55
N TRP A 258 -0.78 6.20 -27.82
CA TRP A 258 0.36 5.34 -28.19
C TRP A 258 1.68 6.10 -28.04
N ASN A 259 2.60 5.56 -27.21
CA ASN A 259 3.95 6.09 -27.08
C ASN A 259 4.97 5.21 -27.85
N PRO A 260 5.53 5.67 -28.99
CA PRO A 260 6.49 4.88 -29.77
C PRO A 260 7.80 4.61 -29.01
N THR A 261 8.17 5.46 -28.05
CA THR A 261 9.39 5.25 -27.23
C THR A 261 9.25 4.06 -26.29
N ALA A 262 8.04 3.81 -25.76
CA ALA A 262 7.75 2.64 -24.94
C ALA A 262 7.89 1.33 -25.75
N ALA A 263 7.49 1.35 -27.03
CA ALA A 263 7.66 0.20 -27.92
C ALA A 263 9.14 -0.12 -28.22
N VAL A 264 9.98 0.91 -28.38
CA VAL A 264 11.44 0.73 -28.54
C VAL A 264 12.06 0.14 -27.28
N LEU A 265 11.71 0.68 -26.10
CA LEU A 265 12.17 0.14 -24.82
C LEU A 265 11.71 -1.32 -24.62
N ALA A 266 10.46 -1.64 -24.98
CA ALA A 266 9.95 -2.99 -24.93
C ALA A 266 10.77 -3.96 -25.79
N LEU A 267 11.15 -3.56 -27.01
CA LEU A 267 12.04 -4.36 -27.88
C LEU A 267 13.43 -4.56 -27.25
N LEU A 268 14.01 -3.49 -26.69
CA LEU A 268 15.31 -3.52 -26.02
C LEU A 268 15.31 -4.43 -24.79
N LEU A 269 14.17 -4.64 -24.13
CA LEU A 269 14.04 -5.55 -22.99
C LEU A 269 13.60 -6.97 -23.40
N ALA A 270 12.71 -7.10 -24.39
CA ALA A 270 12.19 -8.38 -24.85
C ALA A 270 13.29 -9.28 -25.43
N ILE A 271 14.19 -8.72 -26.25
CA ILE A 271 15.23 -9.51 -26.93
C ILE A 271 16.24 -10.09 -25.91
N PRO A 272 16.87 -9.30 -25.02
CA PRO A 272 17.73 -9.84 -23.97
C PRO A 272 16.95 -10.71 -22.99
N GLY A 273 15.74 -10.31 -22.60
CA GLY A 273 14.89 -11.07 -21.68
C GLY A 273 14.56 -12.47 -22.19
N PHE A 274 14.18 -12.58 -23.48
CA PHE A 274 13.95 -13.86 -24.14
C PHE A 274 15.21 -14.73 -24.17
N TRP A 275 16.37 -14.12 -24.48
CA TRP A 275 17.63 -14.84 -24.56
C TRP A 275 18.07 -15.36 -23.18
N VAL A 276 17.97 -14.52 -22.15
CA VAL A 276 18.24 -14.86 -20.75
C VAL A 276 17.30 -15.95 -20.24
N TRP A 277 15.99 -15.84 -20.53
CA TRP A 277 15.00 -16.86 -20.21
C TRP A 277 15.34 -18.21 -20.86
N ARG A 278 15.64 -18.21 -22.16
CA ARG A 278 16.02 -19.42 -22.91
C ARG A 278 17.29 -20.06 -22.36
N MET A 279 18.28 -19.26 -21.96
CA MET A 279 19.50 -19.75 -21.30
C MET A 279 19.17 -20.39 -19.95
N GLY A 280 18.31 -19.76 -19.15
CA GLY A 280 17.79 -20.35 -17.91
C GLY A 280 17.11 -21.70 -18.14
N VAL A 281 16.20 -21.79 -19.12
CA VAL A 281 15.55 -23.07 -19.48
C VAL A 281 16.60 -24.10 -19.89
N ARG A 282 17.59 -23.76 -20.70
CA ARG A 282 18.64 -24.70 -21.13
C ARG A 282 19.47 -25.23 -19.96
N VAL A 283 19.81 -24.38 -18.98
CA VAL A 283 20.59 -24.78 -17.79
C VAL A 283 19.75 -25.60 -16.81
N PHE A 284 18.42 -25.39 -16.78
CA PHE A 284 17.51 -26.14 -15.92
C PHE A 284 17.44 -27.64 -16.24
N PHE A 285 17.61 -28.03 -17.51
CA PHE A 285 17.54 -29.44 -17.92
C PHE A 285 18.93 -30.09 -17.97
N PRO A 286 19.19 -31.15 -17.19
CA PRO A 286 20.53 -31.75 -17.05
C PRO A 286 21.00 -32.54 -18.28
N ALA A 287 20.10 -32.88 -19.21
CA ALA A 287 20.42 -33.42 -20.52
C ALA A 287 20.01 -32.40 -21.57
N GLU A 288 20.81 -32.19 -22.63
CA GLU A 288 20.47 -31.23 -23.69
C GLU A 288 19.09 -31.58 -24.26
N PRO A 289 18.05 -30.76 -23.99
CA PRO A 289 16.72 -31.03 -24.52
C PRO A 289 16.78 -30.93 -26.04
N SER A 290 15.99 -31.76 -26.73
CA SER A 290 15.88 -31.65 -28.18
C SER A 290 15.48 -30.21 -28.57
N PRO A 291 15.90 -29.69 -29.73
CA PRO A 291 15.60 -28.32 -30.12
C PRO A 291 14.11 -27.98 -30.04
N LEU A 292 13.25 -28.95 -30.41
CA LEU A 292 11.80 -28.81 -30.34
C LEU A 292 11.30 -28.70 -28.90
N VAL A 293 11.79 -29.54 -27.99
CA VAL A 293 11.45 -29.47 -26.56
C VAL A 293 11.91 -28.15 -25.95
N LEU A 294 13.13 -27.70 -26.25
CA LEU A 294 13.65 -26.42 -25.77
C LEU A 294 12.80 -25.24 -26.26
N TRP A 295 12.42 -25.22 -27.54
CA TRP A 295 11.53 -24.19 -28.09
C TRP A 295 10.15 -24.22 -27.44
N THR A 296 9.58 -25.40 -27.24
CA THR A 296 8.27 -25.54 -26.59
C THR A 296 8.31 -24.99 -25.17
N LEU A 297 9.33 -25.36 -24.38
CA LEU A 297 9.51 -24.89 -23.00
C LEU A 297 9.88 -23.40 -22.90
N THR A 298 10.47 -22.83 -23.95
CA THR A 298 10.76 -21.39 -24.01
C THR A 298 9.49 -20.59 -24.34
N LEU A 299 8.69 -21.04 -25.30
CA LEU A 299 7.54 -20.30 -25.85
C LEU A 299 6.25 -20.48 -25.06
N LEU A 300 6.00 -21.68 -24.52
CA LEU A 300 4.77 -22.00 -23.79
C LEU A 300 4.54 -21.07 -22.59
N PRO A 301 5.56 -20.74 -21.77
CA PRO A 301 5.41 -19.76 -20.70
C PRO A 301 5.09 -18.35 -21.20
N LEU A 302 5.54 -17.96 -22.41
CA LEU A 302 5.25 -16.64 -22.98
C LEU A 302 3.78 -16.45 -23.33
N LEU A 303 3.05 -17.52 -23.63
CA LEU A 303 1.60 -17.45 -23.81
C LEU A 303 0.89 -17.02 -22.52
N ALA A 304 1.51 -17.25 -21.36
CA ALA A 304 0.99 -16.83 -20.08
C ALA A 304 1.39 -15.39 -19.69
N LEU A 305 2.15 -14.65 -20.53
CA LEU A 305 2.61 -13.28 -20.24
C LEU A 305 1.54 -12.34 -19.68
N PRO A 306 0.27 -12.34 -20.17
CA PRO A 306 -0.78 -11.49 -19.59
C PRO A 306 -1.01 -11.72 -18.10
N TRP A 307 -0.72 -12.92 -17.59
CA TRP A 307 -0.93 -13.33 -16.20
C TRP A 307 0.38 -13.44 -15.39
N TRP A 308 1.54 -13.08 -15.96
CA TRP A 308 2.83 -13.26 -15.27
C TRP A 308 2.94 -12.47 -13.98
N GLY A 309 2.36 -11.27 -13.89
CA GLY A 309 2.34 -10.49 -12.65
C GLY A 309 1.71 -11.24 -11.46
N GLU A 310 0.78 -12.16 -11.72
CA GLU A 310 0.13 -12.97 -10.67
C GLU A 310 0.70 -14.38 -10.55
N MET A 311 1.05 -15.00 -11.68
CA MET A 311 1.47 -16.40 -11.73
C MET A 311 2.96 -16.58 -11.46
N LEU A 312 3.81 -15.66 -11.93
CA LEU A 312 5.27 -15.79 -11.81
C LEU A 312 5.71 -15.76 -10.34
N PRO A 313 5.25 -14.83 -9.47
CA PRO A 313 5.57 -14.88 -8.04
C PRO A 313 5.07 -16.16 -7.37
N LYS A 314 3.86 -16.63 -7.69
CA LYS A 314 3.29 -17.88 -7.12
C LYS A 314 4.09 -19.12 -7.53
N LEU A 315 4.54 -19.18 -8.79
CA LEU A 315 5.37 -20.28 -9.29
C LEU A 315 6.76 -20.25 -8.66
N ILE A 316 7.36 -19.08 -8.52
CA ILE A 316 8.66 -18.91 -7.86
C ILE A 316 8.55 -19.25 -6.37
N ALA A 317 7.45 -18.87 -5.70
CA ALA A 317 7.24 -19.16 -4.27
C ALA A 317 7.24 -20.66 -3.96
N ARG A 318 6.86 -21.50 -4.93
CA ARG A 318 6.95 -22.97 -4.82
C ARG A 318 8.38 -23.49 -4.90
N ALA A 319 9.26 -22.78 -5.61
CA ALA A 319 10.67 -23.15 -5.76
C ALA A 319 11.57 -22.53 -4.68
N ASN A 320 11.37 -21.25 -4.36
CA ASN A 320 12.06 -20.52 -3.31
C ASN A 320 11.26 -19.27 -2.90
N ARG A 321 10.89 -19.17 -1.62
CA ARG A 321 10.08 -18.06 -1.10
C ARG A 321 10.78 -16.70 -1.14
N ASP A 322 12.10 -16.65 -0.91
CA ASP A 322 12.85 -15.39 -0.87
C ASP A 322 12.93 -14.75 -2.28
N TRP A 323 13.17 -15.57 -3.30
CA TRP A 323 13.13 -15.12 -4.69
C TRP A 323 11.73 -14.66 -5.12
N ALA A 324 10.68 -15.25 -4.57
CA ALA A 324 9.31 -14.85 -4.87
C ALA A 324 8.97 -13.48 -4.31
N THR A 325 9.48 -13.15 -3.12
CA THR A 325 9.35 -11.82 -2.53
C THR A 325 10.08 -10.77 -3.39
N ILE A 326 11.34 -11.05 -3.78
CA ILE A 326 12.10 -10.17 -4.68
C ILE A 326 11.38 -9.99 -6.02
N ALA A 327 10.89 -11.08 -6.62
CA ALA A 327 10.14 -11.05 -7.87
C ALA A 327 8.84 -10.24 -7.74
N SER A 328 8.10 -10.44 -6.65
CA SER A 328 6.86 -9.72 -6.36
C SER A 328 7.12 -8.23 -6.18
N ASP A 329 8.16 -7.85 -5.42
CA ASP A 329 8.48 -6.44 -5.20
C ASP A 329 8.98 -5.77 -6.50
N MET A 330 9.83 -6.43 -7.29
CA MET A 330 10.28 -5.88 -8.58
C MET A 330 9.15 -5.79 -9.61
N LEU A 331 8.24 -6.77 -9.66
CA LEU A 331 7.08 -6.73 -10.56
C LEU A 331 6.04 -5.71 -10.10
N ASP A 332 5.79 -5.63 -8.78
CA ASP A 332 4.95 -4.59 -8.19
C ASP A 332 5.49 -3.22 -8.60
N ASP A 333 6.80 -2.97 -8.46
CA ASP A 333 7.48 -1.72 -8.83
C ASP A 333 7.35 -1.36 -10.31
N VAL A 334 7.45 -2.34 -11.20
CA VAL A 334 7.24 -2.14 -12.65
C VAL A 334 5.75 -1.84 -12.94
N THR A 335 4.83 -2.47 -12.21
CA THR A 335 3.39 -2.25 -12.37
C THR A 335 2.85 -1.00 -11.69
N ARG A 336 3.68 -0.29 -10.89
CA ARG A 336 3.31 0.91 -10.11
C ARG A 336 2.81 2.11 -10.96
N GLY A 337 2.59 1.96 -12.26
CA GLY A 337 1.97 2.98 -13.10
C GLY A 337 0.62 2.63 -13.72
N THR A 338 0.10 1.39 -13.58
CA THR A 338 -0.92 0.90 -14.55
C THR A 338 -2.01 -0.05 -14.02
N ARG A 339 -2.18 -0.23 -12.71
CA ARG A 339 -3.10 -1.27 -12.20
C ARG A 339 -4.19 -0.73 -11.30
N LEU A 340 -4.96 0.23 -11.81
CA LEU A 340 -6.36 0.32 -11.44
C LEU A 340 -7.07 -0.99 -11.79
N ILE A 341 -7.64 -1.64 -10.77
CA ILE A 341 -8.48 -2.82 -10.91
C ILE A 341 -9.93 -2.34 -10.87
N ALA A 342 -10.66 -2.57 -11.97
CA ALA A 342 -12.08 -2.27 -12.03
C ALA A 342 -12.90 -3.57 -11.96
N SER A 343 -13.92 -3.60 -11.10
CA SER A 343 -14.74 -4.79 -10.84
C SER A 343 -16.17 -4.42 -10.49
N THR A 344 -17.03 -5.43 -10.30
CA THR A 344 -18.30 -5.20 -9.60
C THR A 344 -18.04 -4.85 -8.12
N PRO A 345 -18.97 -4.16 -7.43
CA PRO A 345 -18.82 -3.82 -6.01
C PRO A 345 -18.49 -5.01 -5.10
N ASP A 346 -19.13 -6.16 -5.35
CA ASP A 346 -18.97 -7.37 -4.55
C ASP A 346 -17.63 -8.08 -4.74
N GLU A 347 -16.97 -7.85 -5.88
CA GLU A 347 -15.68 -8.46 -6.23
C GLU A 347 -14.48 -7.58 -5.84
N ALA A 348 -14.73 -6.37 -5.36
CA ALA A 348 -13.67 -5.46 -4.97
C ALA A 348 -12.80 -6.03 -3.82
N GLU A 349 -11.54 -5.62 -3.74
CA GLU A 349 -10.60 -6.16 -2.75
C GLU A 349 -11.13 -5.94 -1.32
N PHE A 350 -11.38 -7.06 -0.62
CA PHE A 350 -12.01 -7.10 0.70
C PHE A 350 -13.38 -6.41 0.78
N ALA A 351 -14.17 -6.38 -0.29
CA ALA A 351 -15.56 -5.89 -0.27
C ALA A 351 -16.37 -6.53 0.87
N ARG A 352 -16.19 -7.84 1.08
CA ARG A 352 -16.81 -8.65 2.15
C ARG A 352 -15.86 -8.97 3.31
N GLY A 353 -14.78 -8.20 3.45
CA GLY A 353 -13.81 -8.36 4.53
C GLY A 353 -14.34 -7.87 5.88
N GLU A 354 -13.54 -8.09 6.92
CA GLU A 354 -13.79 -7.51 8.24
C GLU A 354 -13.60 -6.00 8.16
N ARG A 355 -14.55 -5.25 8.74
CA ARG A 355 -14.62 -3.78 8.63
C ARG A 355 -14.18 -3.14 9.93
N LEU A 356 -13.16 -2.29 9.86
CA LEU A 356 -12.75 -1.40 10.93
C LEU A 356 -13.09 0.03 10.53
N VAL A 357 -13.95 0.70 11.31
CA VAL A 357 -14.36 2.08 11.06
C VAL A 357 -13.96 2.92 12.25
N TRP A 358 -13.27 4.04 11.99
CA TRP A 358 -12.88 4.99 13.02
C TRP A 358 -13.91 6.11 13.09
N ARG A 359 -14.66 6.13 14.18
CA ARG A 359 -15.64 7.17 14.48
C ARG A 359 -15.10 8.05 15.58
N LEU A 360 -15.45 9.34 15.56
CA LEU A 360 -14.98 10.32 16.56
C LEU A 360 -15.39 9.98 17.99
N ASP A 361 -16.53 9.32 18.15
CA ASP A 361 -17.07 8.86 19.43
C ASP A 361 -16.40 7.56 19.91
N GLN A 362 -15.37 7.10 19.20
CA GLN A 362 -14.59 5.91 19.49
C GLN A 362 -13.10 6.27 19.51
N GLY A 363 -12.30 5.53 20.27
CA GLY A 363 -10.85 5.73 20.34
C GLY A 363 -10.38 6.55 21.53
N ALA A 364 -9.14 7.03 21.45
CA ALA A 364 -8.42 7.70 22.52
C ALA A 364 -8.97 9.11 22.80
N TYR A 365 -9.56 9.75 21.79
CA TYR A 365 -10.12 11.11 21.88
C TYR A 365 -11.65 11.17 22.05
N ALA A 366 -12.33 10.03 22.22
CA ALA A 366 -13.79 9.95 22.33
C ALA A 366 -14.38 10.84 23.44
N GLU A 367 -13.73 10.87 24.61
CA GLU A 367 -14.19 11.63 25.78
C GLU A 367 -13.81 13.12 25.74
N THR A 368 -12.98 13.54 24.79
CA THR A 368 -12.55 14.93 24.62
C THR A 368 -13.05 15.49 23.31
N PHE A 369 -12.37 15.25 22.18
CA PHE A 369 -12.80 15.71 20.86
C PHE A 369 -14.15 15.11 20.46
N GLY A 370 -14.35 13.80 20.65
CA GLY A 370 -15.60 13.12 20.31
C GLY A 370 -16.84 13.61 21.08
N ARG A 371 -16.65 14.31 22.20
CA ARG A 371 -17.73 14.89 23.00
C ARG A 371 -18.26 16.19 22.41
N ILE A 372 -17.49 16.85 21.56
CA ILE A 372 -17.86 18.13 20.94
C ILE A 372 -18.62 17.83 19.65
N ARG A 373 -19.76 18.49 19.46
CA ARG A 373 -20.57 18.36 18.25
C ARG A 373 -20.07 19.33 17.18
N TYR A 374 -19.27 18.85 16.26
CA TYR A 374 -18.74 19.68 15.19
C TYR A 374 -19.72 19.74 14.01
N ALA A 375 -19.77 20.90 13.36
CA ALA A 375 -20.49 21.11 12.11
C ALA A 375 -19.60 21.88 11.14
N ARG A 376 -19.59 21.48 9.87
CA ARG A 376 -18.83 22.20 8.84
C ARG A 376 -19.33 23.65 8.74
N PRO A 377 -18.46 24.66 8.86
CA PRO A 377 -18.85 26.06 8.69
C PRO A 377 -19.39 26.36 7.28
N GLU A 378 -20.29 27.33 7.20
CA GLU A 378 -20.75 27.92 5.94
C GLU A 378 -20.31 29.40 5.89
N PRO A 379 -19.47 29.83 4.91
CA PRO A 379 -18.85 29.01 3.87
C PRO A 379 -17.79 28.04 4.42
N PRO A 380 -17.46 26.96 3.67
CA PRO A 380 -16.38 26.05 4.05
C PRO A 380 -15.04 26.77 4.26
N PRO A 381 -14.22 26.33 5.23
CA PRO A 381 -12.87 26.86 5.42
C PRO A 381 -12.01 26.72 4.16
N LYS A 382 -11.27 27.78 3.81
CA LYS A 382 -10.39 27.81 2.63
C LYS A 382 -8.96 27.33 2.92
N SER A 383 -8.61 27.20 4.19
CA SER A 383 -7.27 26.83 4.64
C SER A 383 -7.33 25.99 5.92
N ALA A 384 -6.21 25.32 6.22
CA ALA A 384 -6.06 24.57 7.46
C ALA A 384 -6.20 25.47 8.71
N ASP A 385 -5.65 26.69 8.66
CA ASP A 385 -5.74 27.65 9.76
C ASP A 385 -7.18 28.10 10.01
N GLU A 386 -7.96 28.35 8.95
CA GLU A 386 -9.39 28.66 9.06
C GLU A 386 -10.18 27.48 9.63
N ALA A 387 -9.86 26.25 9.23
CA ALA A 387 -10.50 25.04 9.75
C ALA A 387 -10.19 24.84 11.24
N ILE A 388 -8.92 24.98 11.64
CA ILE A 388 -8.49 24.88 13.05
C ILE A 388 -9.14 25.99 13.88
N ALA A 389 -9.20 27.22 13.37
CA ALA A 389 -9.88 28.33 14.05
C ALA A 389 -11.38 28.05 14.24
N ALA A 390 -12.05 27.50 13.25
CA ALA A 390 -13.45 27.09 13.36
C ALA A 390 -13.65 25.95 14.38
N LEU A 391 -12.78 24.93 14.38
CA LEU A 391 -12.81 23.85 15.38
C LEU A 391 -12.61 24.39 16.80
N ARG A 392 -11.65 25.31 17.00
CA ARG A 392 -11.41 26.00 18.27
C ARG A 392 -12.63 26.80 18.73
N ALA A 393 -13.23 27.58 17.83
CA ALA A 393 -14.40 28.40 18.14
C ALA A 393 -15.60 27.54 18.56
N GLN A 394 -15.89 26.46 17.83
CA GLN A 394 -16.98 25.53 18.18
C GLN A 394 -16.70 24.81 19.51
N THR A 395 -15.46 24.40 19.75
CA THR A 395 -15.03 23.78 21.02
C THR A 395 -15.25 24.75 22.19
N ALA A 396 -14.73 25.97 22.10
CA ALA A 396 -14.88 26.98 23.15
C ALA A 396 -16.34 27.37 23.40
N ALA A 397 -17.15 27.49 22.34
CA ALA A 397 -18.58 27.76 22.47
C ALA A 397 -19.32 26.66 23.25
N GLN A 398 -19.06 25.39 22.95
CA GLN A 398 -19.72 24.27 23.62
C GLN A 398 -19.24 24.06 25.06
N VAL A 399 -17.93 24.18 25.31
CA VAL A 399 -17.36 24.03 26.67
C VAL A 399 -17.84 25.14 27.61
N ARG A 400 -18.10 26.37 27.10
CA ARG A 400 -18.76 27.41 27.90
C ARG A 400 -20.16 27.00 28.38
N GLY A 401 -20.86 26.15 27.63
CA GLY A 401 -22.14 25.60 28.04
C GLY A 401 -22.06 24.45 29.06
N PHE A 402 -20.85 23.93 29.34
CA PHE A 402 -20.67 22.87 30.33
C PHE A 402 -20.71 23.42 31.75
N ASP A 403 -21.23 22.63 32.67
CA ASP A 403 -21.11 22.91 34.10
C ASP A 403 -19.66 22.75 34.59
N SER A 404 -19.37 23.25 35.80
CA SER A 404 -18.01 23.24 36.33
C SER A 404 -17.43 21.81 36.50
N ALA A 405 -18.25 20.83 36.91
CA ALA A 405 -17.78 19.45 37.05
C ALA A 405 -17.39 18.86 35.69
N GLN A 406 -18.17 19.13 34.65
CA GLN A 406 -17.90 18.72 33.27
C GLN A 406 -16.64 19.39 32.72
N ARG A 407 -16.44 20.70 32.95
CA ARG A 407 -15.22 21.42 32.56
C ARG A 407 -13.99 20.83 33.27
N ALA A 408 -14.08 20.58 34.58
CA ALA A 408 -13.00 19.99 35.36
C ALA A 408 -12.61 18.60 34.82
N ALA A 409 -13.60 17.72 34.60
CA ALA A 409 -13.38 16.38 34.06
C ALA A 409 -12.75 16.42 32.66
N LEU A 410 -13.22 17.33 31.79
CA LEU A 410 -12.67 17.50 30.44
C LEU A 410 -11.19 17.90 30.48
N PHE A 411 -10.83 18.93 31.25
CA PHE A 411 -9.43 19.40 31.32
C PHE A 411 -8.51 18.40 32.03
N GLN A 412 -9.01 17.67 33.02
CA GLN A 412 -8.28 16.56 33.61
C GLN A 412 -8.01 15.46 32.57
N ARG A 413 -9.02 15.08 31.77
CA ARG A 413 -8.86 14.05 30.75
C ARG A 413 -7.87 14.46 29.65
N LEU A 414 -7.93 15.71 29.21
CA LEU A 414 -6.94 16.26 28.26
C LEU A 414 -5.52 16.24 28.83
N ARG A 415 -5.37 16.42 30.15
CA ARG A 415 -4.08 16.29 30.84
C ARG A 415 -3.60 14.84 30.87
N GLU A 416 -4.47 13.89 31.17
CA GLU A 416 -4.13 12.46 31.12
C GLU A 416 -3.69 12.04 29.71
N GLN A 417 -4.38 12.54 28.68
CA GLN A 417 -3.98 12.35 27.28
C GLN A 417 -2.59 12.94 27.01
N TYR A 418 -2.27 14.13 27.53
CA TYR A 418 -0.90 14.68 27.43
C TYR A 418 0.15 13.74 28.03
N ASP A 419 -0.09 13.27 29.26
CA ASP A 419 0.82 12.38 29.99
C ASP A 419 1.01 11.03 29.25
N ALA A 420 -0.02 10.61 28.51
CA ALA A 420 0.00 9.47 27.61
C ALA A 420 0.58 9.75 26.22
N ASN A 421 1.21 10.90 25.95
CA ASN A 421 1.72 11.33 24.63
C ASN A 421 0.63 11.54 23.54
N LEU A 422 -0.63 11.69 23.91
CA LEU A 422 -1.76 11.89 22.99
C LEU A 422 -2.13 13.37 22.88
N GLN A 423 -1.42 14.13 22.04
CA GLN A 423 -1.51 15.59 22.05
C GLN A 423 -2.30 16.22 20.89
N ASN A 424 -2.79 15.43 19.93
CA ASN A 424 -3.38 15.91 18.66
C ASN A 424 -4.47 16.98 18.85
N VAL A 425 -5.33 16.83 19.87
CA VAL A 425 -6.52 17.69 20.06
C VAL A 425 -6.27 18.89 20.98
N GLN A 426 -5.15 18.95 21.70
CA GLN A 426 -5.01 19.86 22.85
C GLN A 426 -5.10 21.33 22.48
N ARG A 427 -4.52 21.71 21.34
CA ARG A 427 -4.57 23.09 20.84
C ARG A 427 -6.00 23.60 20.67
N LEU A 428 -6.96 22.70 20.41
CA LEU A 428 -8.36 23.06 20.22
C LEU A 428 -9.06 23.56 21.50
N PHE A 429 -8.57 23.12 22.66
CA PHE A 429 -9.19 23.41 23.97
C PHE A 429 -8.56 24.58 24.72
N THR A 430 -7.47 25.17 24.19
CA THR A 430 -6.75 26.28 24.83
C THR A 430 -7.65 27.48 25.12
N THR A 431 -8.43 27.93 24.13
CA THR A 431 -9.37 29.05 24.30
C THR A 431 -10.45 28.74 25.33
N ALA A 432 -11.00 27.52 25.33
CA ALA A 432 -11.99 27.10 26.31
C ALA A 432 -11.44 27.11 27.75
N ALA A 433 -10.17 26.72 27.93
CA ALA A 433 -9.49 26.74 29.22
C ALA A 433 -9.21 28.17 29.69
N GLU A 434 -8.77 29.06 28.80
CA GLU A 434 -8.60 30.48 29.15
C GLU A 434 -9.93 31.12 29.56
N ASP A 435 -11.01 30.86 28.82
CA ASP A 435 -12.35 31.34 29.16
C ASP A 435 -12.79 30.84 30.53
N THR A 436 -12.47 29.58 30.87
CA THR A 436 -12.74 29.01 32.19
C THR A 436 -11.95 29.68 33.30
N LEU A 437 -10.70 30.11 33.06
CA LEU A 437 -9.93 30.89 34.04
C LEU A 437 -10.47 32.30 34.24
N ARG A 438 -10.99 32.92 33.18
CA ARG A 438 -11.59 34.26 33.22
C ARG A 438 -13.00 34.29 33.81
N ASP A 439 -13.67 33.14 33.89
CA ASP A 439 -15.03 33.01 34.39
C ASP A 439 -15.06 33.08 35.93
N ALA A 440 -15.56 34.18 36.49
CA ALA A 440 -15.67 34.38 37.93
C ALA A 440 -16.73 33.49 38.61
N GLY A 441 -17.64 32.89 37.83
CA GLY A 441 -18.69 31.99 38.33
C GLY A 441 -18.28 30.52 38.38
N VAL A 442 -17.09 30.17 37.86
CA VAL A 442 -16.58 28.81 37.84
C VAL A 442 -16.07 28.37 39.22
N ASP A 443 -16.28 27.09 39.53
CA ASP A 443 -15.76 26.52 40.78
C ASP A 443 -14.22 26.37 40.79
N ALA A 444 -13.66 26.22 41.98
CA ALA A 444 -12.21 26.10 42.16
C ALA A 444 -11.61 24.86 41.47
N ALA A 445 -12.40 23.80 41.27
CA ALA A 445 -11.91 22.55 40.68
C ALA A 445 -11.72 22.69 39.15
N ALA A 446 -12.70 23.23 38.45
CA ALA A 446 -12.62 23.57 37.04
C ALA A 446 -11.54 24.62 36.77
N HIS A 447 -11.45 25.64 37.62
CA HIS A 447 -10.38 26.64 37.52
C HIS A 447 -8.99 26.00 37.63
N LYS A 448 -8.77 25.16 38.66
CA LYS A 448 -7.50 24.45 38.85
C LYS A 448 -7.18 23.50 37.70
N ALA A 449 -8.17 22.77 37.20
CA ALA A 449 -8.01 21.84 36.09
C ALA A 449 -7.64 22.58 34.78
N ALA A 450 -8.31 23.70 34.48
CA ALA A 450 -8.02 24.55 33.33
C ALA A 450 -6.60 25.13 33.40
N ARG A 451 -6.18 25.66 34.56
CA ARG A 451 -4.81 26.17 34.79
C ARG A 451 -3.77 25.08 34.56
N LYS A 452 -3.98 23.90 35.16
CA LYS A 452 -3.06 22.75 34.99
C LYS A 452 -3.00 22.32 33.53
N PHE A 453 -4.13 22.25 32.83
CA PHE A 453 -4.15 21.94 31.40
C PHE A 453 -3.32 22.95 30.59
N LEU A 454 -3.56 24.26 30.74
CA LEU A 454 -2.85 25.30 29.96
C LEU A 454 -1.33 25.30 30.17
N PHE A 455 -0.88 24.96 31.37
CA PHE A 455 0.55 24.84 31.66
C PHE A 455 1.26 23.78 30.79
N TYR A 456 0.54 22.75 30.34
CA TYR A 456 1.14 21.62 29.62
C TYR A 456 0.66 21.45 28.16
N ALA A 457 -0.55 21.88 27.84
CA ALA A 457 -1.30 21.49 26.63
C ALA A 457 -0.80 22.03 25.27
N SER A 458 0.35 22.70 25.25
CA SER A 458 0.82 23.42 24.06
C SER A 458 2.32 23.29 23.82
N GLY A 459 3.00 22.37 24.50
CA GLY A 459 4.46 22.35 24.55
C GLY A 459 5.02 23.48 25.42
N GLY A 460 4.25 23.95 26.40
CA GLY A 460 4.66 24.96 27.36
C GLY A 460 4.53 26.41 26.88
N THR A 461 3.53 26.75 26.05
CA THR A 461 3.36 28.13 25.57
C THR A 461 2.83 29.10 26.64
N TYR A 462 2.30 28.61 27.76
CA TYR A 462 1.88 29.45 28.88
C TYR A 462 2.85 29.29 30.04
N TYR A 463 3.60 30.34 30.31
CA TYR A 463 4.39 30.48 31.53
C TYR A 463 3.49 30.89 32.71
N GLU A 464 3.94 30.64 33.95
CA GLU A 464 3.16 30.97 35.15
C GLU A 464 2.73 32.45 35.18
N ASP A 465 3.61 33.37 34.76
CA ASP A 465 3.35 34.81 34.69
C ASP A 465 2.25 35.19 33.69
N GLN A 466 2.05 34.39 32.63
CA GLN A 466 0.96 34.62 31.67
C GLN A 466 -0.38 34.16 32.24
N LEU A 467 -0.41 33.05 32.99
CA LEU A 467 -1.60 32.57 33.67
C LEU A 467 -2.02 33.52 34.79
N ASP A 468 -1.04 33.99 35.58
CA ASP A 468 -1.28 34.96 36.65
C ASP A 468 -1.83 36.28 36.10
N ARG A 469 -1.39 36.72 34.91
CA ARG A 469 -1.98 37.89 34.23
C ARG A 469 -3.43 37.70 33.82
N ILE A 470 -3.81 36.50 33.35
CA ILE A 470 -5.20 36.19 33.00
C ILE A 470 -6.09 36.23 34.25
N GLU A 471 -5.60 35.67 35.36
CA GLU A 471 -6.33 35.64 36.64
C GLU A 471 -6.43 37.03 37.27
N ALA A 472 -5.35 37.82 37.26
CA ALA A 472 -5.35 39.19 37.76
C ALA A 472 -6.35 40.07 36.99
N ALA A 473 -6.49 39.88 35.68
CA ALA A 473 -7.49 40.59 34.87
C ALA A 473 -8.93 40.21 35.26
N ARG A 474 -9.18 38.94 35.62
CA ARG A 474 -10.47 38.51 36.17
C ARG A 474 -10.76 39.20 37.49
N ASP A 475 -9.81 39.16 38.41
CA ASP A 475 -10.01 39.70 39.76
C ASP A 475 -10.28 41.21 39.70
N ALA A 476 -9.56 41.93 38.84
CA ALA A 476 -9.81 43.35 38.56
C ALA A 476 -11.22 43.61 37.99
N ALA A 477 -11.68 42.79 37.04
CA ALA A 477 -13.04 42.91 36.47
C ALA A 477 -14.13 42.57 37.50
N SER A 478 -13.89 41.58 38.36
CA SER A 478 -14.81 41.21 39.45
C SER A 478 -14.89 42.28 40.55
N ALA A 479 -13.81 43.03 40.76
CA ALA A 479 -13.76 44.14 41.70
C ALA A 479 -14.46 45.38 41.14
N ALA A 480 -14.38 45.62 39.82
CA ALA A 480 -15.04 46.75 39.16
C ALA A 480 -16.56 46.59 38.99
N SER A 481 -17.09 45.38 39.16
CA SER A 481 -18.53 45.06 39.02
C SER A 481 -19.27 44.95 40.36
N ARG A 482 -18.56 45.07 41.49
CA ARG A 482 -19.12 45.25 42.83
C ARG A 482 -19.17 46.73 43.17
#